data_AF-A0A9E4QIH7-F1
#
_entry.id   AF-A0A9E4QIH7-F1
#
_cell.length_a   1.000
_cell.length_b   1.000
_cell.length_c   1.000
_cell.angle_alpha   90.00
_cell.angle_beta   90.00
_cell.angle_gamma   90.00
#
_symmetry.space_group_name_H-M   'P 1'
#
loop_
_entity.id
_entity.type
_entity.pdbx_description
1 polymer ?
#
loop_
_entity_poly.entity_id
_entity_poly.type
_entity_poly.pdbx_seq_one_letter_code
_entity_poly.pdbx_strand_id
1 'polypeptide(L)'
;RTNRGIFCINELPDLAERIQVGLFNLMEERDVQIKGYRVRLHLDVVVVASANPEDYTNRGRIITPLKDRYGAQIRTHYPREAAHEIAIMEAERRRFTDTDDRVAIPSYIKEIIAEYTALARRHPEINQRSGVSVRVSIANYETVLANALRRSLIGHEAKATPRMTDLPFMVASTVGKVELETMEEEREGHVIEDLIKKSVLNVFDRYFSVGDFDQLVLAFESGSTLETGAGMPSKEYVKTLAKFDGFREALRKLKVGDEPSSVASAMEFIVEGLHLNRRLNRDSVDGINRYHVSAPPSNR
;
A
#
# COMPACT_ATOMS: atom_id res chain seq x y z
N ARG A 1 -32.81 -12.54 -15.33
CA ARG A 1 -32.58 -11.68 -14.16
C ARG A 1 -31.90 -10.37 -14.54
N THR A 2 -30.99 -10.36 -15.52
CA THR A 2 -30.28 -9.14 -15.97
C THR A 2 -30.98 -8.36 -17.08
N ASN A 3 -32.18 -8.76 -17.53
CA ASN A 3 -32.93 -8.01 -18.54
C ASN A 3 -33.29 -6.62 -17.99
N ARG A 4 -33.12 -5.58 -18.80
CA ARG A 4 -33.16 -4.15 -18.44
C ARG A 4 -32.05 -3.74 -17.46
N GLY A 5 -30.85 -4.30 -17.63
CA GLY A 5 -29.73 -4.08 -16.72
C GLY A 5 -28.36 -4.13 -17.42
N ILE A 6 -27.31 -4.02 -16.60
CA ILE A 6 -25.92 -4.09 -17.05
C ILE A 6 -25.43 -5.54 -16.88
N PHE A 7 -24.92 -6.13 -17.96
CA PHE A 7 -24.31 -7.45 -17.96
C PHE A 7 -22.79 -7.32 -18.09
N CYS A 8 -22.07 -7.61 -17.01
CA CYS A 8 -20.62 -7.51 -16.95
C CYS A 8 -19.94 -8.84 -17.30
N ILE A 9 -18.96 -8.79 -18.20
CA ILE A 9 -18.13 -9.93 -18.58
C ILE A 9 -16.68 -9.61 -18.18
N ASN A 10 -16.09 -10.43 -17.31
CA ASN A 10 -14.67 -10.30 -17.02
C ASN A 10 -13.86 -11.09 -18.05
N GLU A 11 -12.73 -10.53 -18.49
CA GLU A 11 -11.75 -11.22 -19.35
C GLU A 11 -12.40 -11.83 -20.60
N LEU A 12 -13.08 -11.00 -21.39
CA LEU A 12 -13.73 -11.43 -22.64
C LEU A 12 -12.80 -12.22 -23.58
N PRO A 13 -11.49 -11.86 -23.73
CA PRO A 13 -10.51 -12.68 -24.44
C PRO A 13 -10.45 -14.16 -24.02
N ASP A 14 -10.66 -14.46 -22.75
CA ASP A 14 -10.52 -15.83 -22.20
C ASP A 14 -11.73 -16.72 -22.52
N LEU A 15 -12.83 -16.13 -23.00
CA LEU A 15 -13.97 -16.91 -23.46
C LEU A 15 -13.61 -17.67 -24.73
N ALA A 16 -13.90 -18.97 -24.73
CA ALA A 16 -13.79 -19.81 -25.92
C ALA A 16 -14.56 -19.20 -27.10
N GLU A 17 -14.01 -19.31 -28.31
CA GLU A 17 -14.56 -18.71 -29.52
C GLU A 17 -16.06 -19.01 -29.73
N ARG A 18 -16.49 -20.25 -29.46
CA ARG A 18 -17.90 -20.65 -29.55
C ARG A 18 -18.82 -19.84 -28.62
N ILE A 19 -18.34 -19.46 -27.44
CA ILE A 19 -19.08 -18.62 -26.49
C ILE A 19 -19.14 -17.18 -27.01
N GLN A 20 -18.04 -16.67 -27.58
CA GLN A 20 -18.03 -15.33 -28.20
C GLN A 20 -19.00 -15.23 -29.38
N VAL A 21 -19.09 -16.27 -30.23
CA VAL A 21 -20.09 -16.35 -31.32
C VAL A 21 -21.52 -16.37 -30.76
N GLY A 22 -21.76 -17.12 -29.68
CA GLY A 22 -23.05 -17.12 -29.00
C GLY A 22 -23.43 -15.74 -28.45
N LEU A 23 -22.46 -15.02 -27.86
CA LEU A 23 -22.66 -13.65 -27.39
C LEU A 23 -22.95 -12.67 -28.54
N PHE A 24 -22.24 -12.82 -29.66
CA PHE A 24 -22.50 -12.04 -30.86
C PHE A 24 -23.94 -12.24 -31.36
N ASN A 25 -24.39 -13.49 -31.51
CA ASN A 25 -25.77 -13.79 -31.93
C ASN A 25 -26.80 -13.23 -30.94
N LEU A 26 -26.50 -13.28 -29.64
CA LEU A 26 -27.35 -12.69 -28.62
C LEU A 26 -27.48 -11.17 -28.75
N MET A 27 -26.38 -10.48 -29.03
CA MET A 27 -26.34 -9.03 -29.20
C MET A 27 -27.01 -8.59 -30.52
N GLU A 28 -26.87 -9.38 -31.58
CA GLU A 28 -27.36 -9.04 -32.92
C GLU A 28 -28.80 -9.51 -33.17
N GLU A 29 -29.01 -10.82 -33.11
CA GLU A 29 -30.27 -11.47 -33.51
C GLU A 29 -31.24 -11.63 -32.33
N ARG A 30 -30.78 -11.35 -31.11
CA ARG A 30 -31.54 -11.50 -29.86
C ARG A 30 -32.05 -12.93 -29.68
N ASP A 31 -31.23 -13.90 -30.04
CA ASP A 31 -31.51 -15.31 -29.84
C ASP A 31 -30.27 -16.13 -29.48
N VAL A 32 -30.52 -17.33 -28.96
CA VAL A 32 -29.49 -18.28 -28.55
C VAL A 32 -29.88 -19.67 -29.03
N GLN A 33 -28.90 -20.45 -29.47
CA GLN A 33 -29.09 -21.86 -29.79
C GLN A 33 -28.79 -22.73 -28.57
N ILE A 34 -29.79 -23.48 -28.09
CA ILE A 34 -29.68 -24.38 -26.95
C ILE A 34 -29.99 -25.80 -27.43
N LYS A 35 -29.00 -26.68 -27.47
CA LYS A 35 -29.14 -28.09 -27.91
C LYS A 35 -29.87 -28.21 -29.27
N GLY A 36 -29.57 -27.33 -30.21
CA GLY A 36 -30.18 -27.30 -31.55
C GLY A 36 -31.45 -26.47 -31.68
N TYR A 37 -32.10 -26.10 -30.58
CA TYR A 37 -33.29 -25.26 -30.59
C TYR A 37 -32.92 -23.77 -30.57
N ARG A 38 -33.50 -23.00 -31.49
CA ARG A 38 -33.35 -21.54 -31.53
C ARG A 38 -34.36 -20.91 -30.59
N VAL A 39 -33.88 -20.26 -29.53
CA VAL A 39 -34.72 -19.59 -28.52
C VAL A 39 -34.54 -18.09 -28.68
N ARG A 40 -35.61 -17.37 -29.01
CA ARG A 40 -35.58 -15.92 -29.11
C ARG A 40 -35.74 -15.30 -27.73
N LEU A 41 -34.81 -14.41 -27.37
CA LEU A 41 -34.76 -13.72 -26.10
C LEU A 41 -34.85 -12.22 -26.35
N HIS A 42 -35.99 -11.61 -26.05
CA HIS A 42 -36.14 -10.15 -26.12
C HIS A 42 -35.37 -9.48 -24.97
N LEU A 43 -34.04 -9.44 -25.10
CA LEU A 43 -33.13 -8.82 -24.15
C LEU A 43 -32.97 -7.33 -24.45
N ASP A 44 -32.97 -6.58 -23.36
CA ASP A 44 -32.66 -5.16 -23.28
C ASP A 44 -31.54 -5.03 -22.25
N VAL A 45 -30.28 -5.11 -22.69
CA VAL A 45 -29.13 -5.17 -21.79
C VAL A 45 -28.00 -4.29 -22.30
N VAL A 46 -27.28 -3.65 -21.37
CA VAL A 46 -26.01 -2.99 -21.65
C VAL A 46 -24.90 -3.98 -21.31
N VAL A 47 -24.09 -4.35 -22.30
CA VAL A 47 -22.94 -5.25 -22.07
C VAL A 47 -21.70 -4.43 -21.76
N VAL A 48 -21.06 -4.73 -20.64
CA VAL A 48 -19.76 -4.16 -20.26
C VAL A 48 -18.76 -5.31 -20.18
N ALA A 49 -17.67 -5.23 -20.91
CA ALA A 49 -16.63 -6.25 -20.92
C ALA A 49 -15.28 -5.67 -20.51
N SER A 50 -14.50 -6.43 -19.74
CA SER A 50 -13.09 -6.17 -19.49
C SER A 50 -12.22 -7.05 -20.40
N ALA A 51 -11.04 -6.54 -20.72
CA ALA A 51 -10.02 -7.27 -21.47
C ALA A 51 -8.65 -6.69 -21.09
N ASN A 52 -7.65 -7.55 -20.86
CA ASN A 52 -6.28 -7.10 -20.70
C ASN A 52 -5.66 -6.83 -22.09
N PRO A 53 -5.04 -5.65 -22.33
CA PRO A 53 -4.41 -5.32 -23.61
C PRO A 53 -3.37 -6.33 -24.13
N GLU A 54 -2.69 -7.08 -23.27
CA GLU A 54 -1.69 -8.06 -23.70
C GLU A 54 -2.31 -9.31 -24.34
N ASP A 55 -3.52 -9.69 -23.93
CA ASP A 55 -4.22 -10.90 -24.38
C ASP A 55 -4.75 -10.80 -25.82
N TYR A 56 -4.73 -9.59 -26.40
CA TYR A 56 -5.03 -9.36 -27.81
C TYR A 56 -4.05 -10.08 -28.75
N THR A 57 -2.86 -10.43 -28.26
CA THR A 57 -1.77 -10.96 -29.10
C THR A 57 -1.64 -12.48 -29.07
N ASN A 58 -1.85 -13.16 -27.93
CA ASN A 58 -1.26 -14.49 -27.75
C ASN A 58 -2.20 -15.66 -27.43
N ARG A 59 -3.50 -15.50 -27.11
CA ARG A 59 -4.35 -16.70 -26.84
C ARG A 59 -5.88 -16.54 -26.92
N GLY A 60 -6.40 -15.33 -27.08
CA GLY A 60 -7.85 -15.10 -27.07
C GLY A 60 -8.23 -13.81 -27.79
N ARG A 61 -8.12 -13.78 -29.12
CA ARG A 61 -8.62 -12.62 -29.86
C ARG A 61 -10.13 -12.56 -29.75
N ILE A 62 -10.65 -11.43 -29.27
CA ILE A 62 -12.06 -11.09 -29.42
C ILE A 62 -12.35 -11.16 -30.92
N ILE A 63 -13.28 -12.03 -31.33
CA ILE A 63 -13.62 -12.18 -32.75
C ILE A 63 -14.04 -10.83 -33.32
N THR A 64 -13.55 -10.47 -34.50
CA THR A 64 -13.82 -9.16 -35.13
C THR A 64 -15.31 -8.81 -35.15
N PRO A 65 -16.24 -9.73 -35.50
CA PRO A 65 -17.67 -9.43 -35.50
C PRO A 65 -18.22 -9.00 -34.15
N LEU A 66 -17.70 -9.54 -33.05
CA LEU A 66 -18.11 -9.19 -31.68
C LEU A 66 -17.48 -7.86 -31.26
N LYS A 67 -16.20 -7.64 -31.59
CA LYS A 67 -15.49 -6.39 -31.29
C LYS A 67 -16.20 -5.19 -31.90
N ASP A 68 -16.68 -5.30 -33.14
CA ASP A 68 -17.35 -4.22 -33.86
C ASP A 68 -18.72 -3.84 -33.27
N ARG A 69 -19.27 -4.64 -32.33
CA ARG A 69 -20.54 -4.36 -31.66
C ARG A 69 -20.41 -3.55 -30.37
N TYR A 70 -19.19 -3.31 -29.89
CA TYR A 70 -18.97 -2.42 -28.77
C TYR A 70 -18.94 -0.96 -29.23
N GLY A 71 -19.90 -0.16 -28.76
CA GLY A 71 -20.02 1.26 -29.14
C GLY A 71 -18.99 2.18 -28.49
N ALA A 72 -18.26 1.73 -27.46
CA ALA A 72 -17.23 2.51 -26.81
C ALA A 72 -16.11 1.61 -26.27
N GLN A 73 -14.87 2.11 -26.32
CA GLN A 73 -13.71 1.48 -25.70
C GLN A 73 -13.12 2.44 -24.66
N ILE A 74 -13.04 2.00 -23.42
CA ILE A 74 -12.45 2.76 -22.31
C ILE A 74 -11.13 2.12 -21.93
N ARG A 75 -10.04 2.89 -21.98
CA ARG A 75 -8.74 2.45 -21.47
C ARG A 75 -8.58 2.94 -20.05
N THR A 76 -8.52 2.01 -19.11
CA THR A 76 -8.28 2.29 -17.70
C THR A 76 -6.78 2.43 -17.41
N HIS A 77 -6.45 2.95 -16.23
CA HIS A 77 -5.09 3.04 -15.73
C HIS A 77 -5.10 2.97 -14.21
N TYR A 78 -3.95 2.63 -13.63
CA TYR A 78 -3.74 2.73 -12.19
C TYR A 78 -3.78 4.20 -11.71
N PRO A 79 -4.06 4.45 -10.42
CA PRO A 79 -4.03 5.80 -9.86
C PRO A 79 -2.70 6.50 -10.15
N ARG A 80 -2.79 7.75 -10.62
CA ARG A 80 -1.62 8.59 -10.97
C ARG A 80 -1.14 9.47 -9.81
N GLU A 81 -2.03 9.74 -8.87
CA GLU A 81 -1.79 10.62 -7.72
C GLU A 81 -1.95 9.81 -6.44
N ALA A 82 -1.09 10.08 -5.45
CA ALA A 82 -1.15 9.42 -4.15
C ALA A 82 -2.51 9.64 -3.46
N ALA A 83 -3.14 10.81 -3.65
CA ALA A 83 -4.45 11.10 -3.09
C ALA A 83 -5.54 10.13 -3.57
N HIS A 84 -5.53 9.75 -4.85
CA HIS A 84 -6.46 8.75 -5.40
C HIS A 84 -6.20 7.35 -4.84
N GLU A 85 -4.93 6.97 -4.68
CA GLU A 85 -4.56 5.68 -4.07
C GLU A 85 -5.03 5.62 -2.60
N ILE A 86 -4.82 6.71 -1.84
CA ILE A 86 -5.29 6.84 -0.45
C ILE A 86 -6.81 6.76 -0.37
N ALA A 87 -7.54 7.46 -1.24
CA ALA A 87 -9.00 7.42 -1.27
C ALA A 87 -9.51 5.99 -1.54
N ILE A 88 -8.87 5.24 -2.43
CA ILE A 88 -9.20 3.84 -2.69
C ILE A 88 -8.92 2.97 -1.46
N MET A 89 -7.74 3.10 -0.84
CA MET A 89 -7.42 2.35 0.39
C MET A 89 -8.43 2.60 1.51
N GLU A 90 -8.86 3.85 1.71
CA GLU A 90 -9.84 4.19 2.75
C GLU A 90 -11.26 3.69 2.45
N ALA A 91 -11.64 3.71 1.17
CA ALA A 91 -12.95 3.24 0.73
C ALA A 91 -13.06 1.72 0.76
N GLU A 92 -12.02 1.01 0.30
CA GLU A 92 -12.07 -0.43 0.06
C GLU A 92 -11.56 -1.28 1.23
N ARG A 93 -10.89 -0.68 2.23
CA ARG A 93 -10.46 -1.44 3.42
C ARG A 93 -11.66 -2.08 4.11
N ARG A 94 -11.44 -3.28 4.64
CA ARG A 94 -12.38 -3.90 5.57
C ARG A 94 -12.40 -3.13 6.88
N ARG A 95 -13.60 -2.73 7.31
CA ARG A 95 -13.83 -2.07 8.60
C ARG A 95 -14.55 -3.03 9.54
N PHE A 96 -14.21 -2.96 10.82
CA PHE A 96 -14.86 -3.72 11.87
C PHE A 96 -15.36 -2.74 12.93
N THR A 97 -16.67 -2.76 13.21
CA THR A 97 -17.35 -1.77 14.04
C THR A 97 -16.83 -1.72 15.48
N ASP A 98 -16.28 -2.81 15.98
CA ASP A 98 -15.72 -2.97 17.33
C ASP A 98 -14.28 -2.43 17.47
N THR A 99 -13.61 -2.13 16.35
CA THR A 99 -12.20 -1.70 16.36
C THR A 99 -11.93 -0.40 15.60
N ASP A 100 -12.85 0.06 14.74
CA ASP A 100 -12.64 1.26 13.91
C ASP A 100 -12.33 2.50 14.76
N ASP A 101 -13.05 2.69 15.88
CA ASP A 101 -12.85 3.81 16.81
C ASP A 101 -11.53 3.73 17.60
N ARG A 102 -10.85 2.58 17.61
CA ARG A 102 -9.58 2.40 18.32
C ARG A 102 -8.39 2.79 17.46
N VAL A 103 -8.52 2.79 16.13
CA VAL A 103 -7.38 2.95 15.22
C VAL A 103 -7.29 4.39 14.72
N ALA A 104 -6.25 5.12 15.16
CA ALA A 104 -5.91 6.44 14.63
C ALA A 104 -4.84 6.27 13.55
N ILE A 105 -5.05 6.85 12.36
CA ILE A 105 -4.18 6.60 11.19
C ILE A 105 -3.58 7.91 10.71
N PRO A 106 -2.27 8.11 10.93
CA PRO A 106 -1.60 9.33 10.49
C PRO A 106 -1.56 9.45 8.97
N SER A 107 -1.62 10.68 8.45
CA SER A 107 -1.58 10.94 7.00
C SER A 107 -0.29 10.42 6.36
N TYR A 108 0.85 10.63 7.01
CA TYR A 108 2.14 10.15 6.49
C TYR A 108 2.20 8.62 6.34
N ILE A 109 1.50 7.83 7.16
CA ILE A 109 1.42 6.36 6.97
C ILE A 109 0.66 6.03 5.69
N LYS A 110 -0.48 6.70 5.45
CA LYS A 110 -1.26 6.52 4.22
C LYS A 110 -0.44 6.91 2.99
N GLU A 111 0.29 8.01 3.09
CA GLU A 111 1.19 8.48 2.04
C GLU A 111 2.36 7.53 1.79
N ILE A 112 2.94 6.94 2.84
CA ILE A 112 4.03 5.95 2.69
C ILE A 112 3.55 4.72 1.93
N ILE A 113 2.36 4.22 2.25
CA ILE A 113 1.80 3.03 1.57
C ILE A 113 1.43 3.36 0.12
N ALA A 114 0.87 4.55 -0.14
CA ALA A 114 0.60 5.01 -1.50
C ALA A 114 1.90 5.21 -2.32
N GLU A 115 2.93 5.79 -1.70
CA GLU A 115 4.25 5.98 -2.31
C GLU A 115 4.91 4.65 -2.63
N TYR A 116 4.84 3.69 -1.71
CA TYR A 116 5.32 2.33 -1.90
C TYR A 116 4.74 1.71 -3.17
N THR A 117 3.42 1.75 -3.32
CA THR A 117 2.75 1.20 -4.51
C THR A 117 3.12 1.96 -5.78
N ALA A 118 3.30 3.27 -5.71
CA ALA A 118 3.71 4.09 -6.84
C ALA A 118 5.17 3.85 -7.27
N LEU A 119 6.05 3.52 -6.33
CA LEU A 119 7.43 3.10 -6.61
C LEU A 119 7.47 1.68 -7.18
N ALA A 120 6.67 0.76 -6.62
CA ALA A 120 6.58 -0.61 -7.10
C ALA A 120 6.14 -0.71 -8.57
N ARG A 121 5.17 0.12 -9.00
CA ARG A 121 4.71 0.25 -10.41
C ARG A 121 5.79 0.73 -11.40
N ARG A 122 6.95 1.14 -10.90
CA ARG A 122 8.06 1.67 -11.71
C ARG A 122 9.38 0.95 -11.40
N HIS A 123 9.34 -0.07 -10.56
CA HIS A 123 10.54 -0.77 -10.12
C HIS A 123 11.00 -1.76 -11.21
N PRO A 124 12.28 -1.74 -11.61
CA PRO A 124 12.77 -2.60 -12.69
C PRO A 124 12.71 -4.09 -12.34
N GLU A 125 12.88 -4.46 -11.06
CA GLU A 125 12.81 -5.87 -10.65
C GLU A 125 11.37 -6.40 -10.53
N ILE A 126 10.35 -5.56 -10.68
CA ILE A 126 8.93 -5.96 -10.63
C ILE A 126 8.41 -6.13 -12.07
N ASN A 127 7.73 -7.24 -12.32
CA ASN A 127 7.13 -7.55 -13.61
C ASN A 127 6.00 -6.56 -13.95
N GLN A 128 6.30 -5.66 -14.89
CA GLN A 128 5.39 -4.61 -15.31
C GLN A 128 4.23 -5.11 -16.21
N ARG A 129 4.33 -6.32 -16.77
CA ARG A 129 3.24 -6.93 -17.57
C ARG A 129 2.07 -7.32 -16.69
N SER A 130 2.36 -7.99 -15.57
CA SER A 130 1.37 -8.31 -14.54
C SER A 130 0.96 -7.05 -13.77
N GLY A 131 1.91 -6.12 -13.60
CA GLY A 131 1.69 -4.80 -13.01
C GLY A 131 1.40 -4.87 -11.50
N VAL A 132 1.22 -3.71 -10.88
CA VAL A 132 0.97 -3.59 -9.44
C VAL A 132 -0.39 -2.94 -9.20
N SER A 133 -1.38 -3.77 -8.88
CA SER A 133 -2.76 -3.35 -8.71
C SER A 133 -3.01 -2.60 -7.39
N VAL A 134 -4.14 -1.92 -7.29
CA VAL A 134 -4.63 -1.29 -6.04
C VAL A 134 -4.91 -2.32 -4.93
N ARG A 135 -5.00 -3.62 -5.25
CA ARG A 135 -5.12 -4.66 -4.21
C ARG A 135 -3.85 -4.76 -3.35
N VAL A 136 -2.70 -4.35 -3.88
CA VAL A 136 -1.44 -4.28 -3.12
C VAL A 136 -1.52 -3.20 -2.06
N SER A 137 -1.94 -1.98 -2.44
CA SER A 137 -2.06 -0.86 -1.50
C SER A 137 -3.13 -1.13 -0.43
N ILE A 138 -4.31 -1.65 -0.82
CA ILE A 138 -5.37 -2.04 0.12
C ILE A 138 -4.88 -3.09 1.11
N ALA A 139 -4.24 -4.17 0.64
CA ALA A 139 -3.77 -5.23 1.52
C ALA A 139 -2.64 -4.77 2.44
N ASN A 140 -1.70 -3.96 1.93
CA ASN A 140 -0.63 -3.39 2.75
C ASN A 140 -1.19 -2.45 3.83
N TYR A 141 -2.21 -1.66 3.47
CA TYR A 141 -2.92 -0.82 4.43
C TYR A 141 -3.58 -1.66 5.52
N GLU A 142 -4.38 -2.66 5.16
CA GLU A 142 -5.01 -3.56 6.13
C GLU A 142 -4.00 -4.27 7.04
N THR A 143 -2.90 -4.78 6.48
CA THR A 143 -1.83 -5.44 7.25
C THR A 143 -1.19 -4.50 8.28
N VAL A 144 -0.85 -3.28 7.87
CA VAL A 144 -0.24 -2.29 8.77
C VAL A 144 -1.21 -1.91 9.90
N LEU A 145 -2.49 -1.73 9.58
CA LEU A 145 -3.52 -1.44 10.60
C LEU A 145 -3.75 -2.64 11.53
N ALA A 146 -3.79 -3.85 10.99
CA ALA A 146 -3.97 -5.07 11.76
C ALA A 146 -2.79 -5.29 12.73
N ASN A 147 -1.55 -5.03 12.30
CA ASN A 147 -0.40 -5.14 13.18
C ASN A 147 -0.40 -4.07 14.28
N ALA A 148 -0.77 -2.82 13.94
CA ALA A 148 -0.93 -1.75 14.92
C ALA A 148 -1.98 -2.11 15.99
N LEU A 149 -3.12 -2.66 15.56
CA LEU A 149 -4.18 -3.14 16.45
C LEU A 149 -3.68 -4.31 17.32
N ARG A 150 -3.04 -5.32 16.71
CA ARG A 150 -2.44 -6.46 17.43
C ARG A 150 -1.48 -5.98 18.51
N ARG A 151 -0.56 -5.07 18.18
CA ARG A 151 0.39 -4.46 19.11
C ARG A 151 -0.33 -3.76 20.26
N SER A 152 -1.37 -2.97 19.98
CA SER A 152 -2.16 -2.31 21.02
C SER A 152 -2.83 -3.31 21.97
N LEU A 153 -3.34 -4.43 21.45
CA LEU A 153 -4.00 -5.46 22.26
C LEU A 153 -3.00 -6.17 23.18
N ILE A 154 -1.82 -6.53 22.65
CA ILE A 154 -0.74 -7.15 23.43
C ILE A 154 -0.21 -6.18 24.51
N GLY A 155 -0.04 -4.91 24.15
CA GLY A 155 0.40 -3.86 25.07
C GLY A 155 -0.68 -3.32 26.01
N HIS A 156 -1.91 -3.85 25.94
CA HIS A 156 -3.08 -3.36 26.68
C HIS A 156 -3.33 -1.84 26.51
N GLU A 157 -3.14 -1.33 25.29
CA GLU A 157 -3.33 0.07 24.93
C GLU A 157 -4.74 0.34 24.41
N ALA A 158 -5.33 1.47 24.81
CA ALA A 158 -6.69 1.84 24.41
C ALA A 158 -6.80 2.17 22.91
N LYS A 159 -5.84 2.93 22.39
CA LYS A 159 -5.74 3.34 20.99
C LYS A 159 -4.60 2.64 20.28
N ALA A 160 -4.80 2.36 19.00
CA ALA A 160 -3.80 1.82 18.10
C ALA A 160 -3.46 2.89 17.06
N THR A 161 -2.18 3.24 16.94
CA THR A 161 -1.69 4.07 15.84
C THR A 161 -0.57 3.31 15.14
N PRO A 162 -0.63 3.09 13.80
CA PRO A 162 0.46 2.45 13.07
C PRO A 162 1.76 3.24 13.15
N ARG A 163 2.89 2.54 13.25
CA ARG A 163 4.24 3.12 13.39
C ARG A 163 5.18 2.60 12.30
N MET A 164 6.42 3.08 12.27
CA MET A 164 7.42 2.60 11.30
C MET A 164 7.72 1.11 11.49
N THR A 165 7.71 0.65 12.74
CA THR A 165 7.85 -0.76 13.12
C THR A 165 6.72 -1.68 12.63
N ASP A 166 5.61 -1.13 12.14
CA ASP A 166 4.52 -1.89 11.53
C ASP A 166 4.70 -2.09 10.00
N LEU A 167 5.54 -1.27 9.34
CA LEU A 167 5.73 -1.31 7.87
C LEU A 167 6.40 -2.59 7.34
N PRO A 168 7.40 -3.21 8.01
CA PRO A 168 8.00 -4.45 7.52
C PRO A 168 7.01 -5.59 7.32
N PHE A 169 5.87 -5.57 8.01
CA PHE A 169 4.81 -6.58 7.83
C PHE A 169 4.14 -6.51 6.45
N MET A 170 4.32 -5.42 5.69
CA MET A 170 3.85 -5.30 4.31
C MET A 170 4.47 -6.36 3.38
N VAL A 171 5.64 -6.92 3.72
CA VAL A 171 6.25 -8.02 2.96
C VAL A 171 5.25 -9.16 2.79
N ALA A 172 4.61 -9.58 3.88
CA ALA A 172 3.66 -10.71 3.86
C ALA A 172 2.43 -10.45 2.96
N SER A 173 1.96 -9.20 2.87
CA SER A 173 0.83 -8.86 2.00
C SER A 173 1.21 -8.55 0.56
N THR A 174 2.49 -8.27 0.28
CA THR A 174 3.02 -7.90 -1.04
C THR A 174 3.46 -9.13 -1.85
N VAL A 175 4.23 -10.05 -1.26
CA VAL A 175 4.85 -11.20 -1.97
C VAL A 175 3.83 -12.00 -2.81
N GLY A 176 2.61 -12.21 -2.30
CA GLY A 176 1.56 -12.92 -3.05
C GLY A 176 0.78 -12.09 -4.08
N LYS A 177 1.14 -10.81 -4.30
CA LYS A 177 0.38 -9.86 -5.13
C LYS A 177 1.23 -9.09 -6.14
N VAL A 178 2.54 -9.29 -6.11
CA VAL A 178 3.50 -8.69 -7.03
C VAL A 178 4.35 -9.82 -7.58
N GLU A 179 4.59 -9.78 -8.89
CA GLU A 179 5.51 -10.73 -9.53
C GLU A 179 6.83 -10.02 -9.79
N LEU A 180 7.95 -10.69 -9.53
CA LEU A 180 9.28 -10.20 -9.90
C LEU A 180 9.68 -10.65 -11.31
N GLU A 181 10.58 -9.89 -11.94
CA GLU A 181 11.17 -10.29 -13.22
C GLU A 181 12.08 -11.52 -13.07
N THR A 182 12.74 -11.67 -11.91
CA THR A 182 13.63 -12.78 -11.59
C THR A 182 13.10 -13.59 -10.41
N MET A 183 13.23 -14.92 -10.47
CA MET A 183 12.71 -15.84 -9.46
C MET A 183 13.77 -16.19 -8.40
N GLU A 184 14.26 -15.19 -7.68
CA GLU A 184 15.15 -15.39 -6.52
C GLU A 184 14.42 -14.98 -5.24
N GLU A 185 13.95 -15.94 -4.44
CA GLU A 185 13.14 -15.69 -3.24
C GLU A 185 13.85 -14.77 -2.22
N GLU A 186 15.16 -14.91 -2.04
CA GLU A 186 15.96 -14.03 -1.17
C GLU A 186 15.99 -12.58 -1.69
N ARG A 187 15.94 -12.40 -3.00
CA ARG A 187 15.96 -11.07 -3.64
C ARG A 187 14.64 -10.33 -3.44
N GLU A 188 13.54 -11.06 -3.35
CA GLU A 188 12.20 -10.49 -3.21
C GLU A 188 12.02 -9.70 -1.91
N GLY A 189 12.44 -10.28 -0.79
CA GLY A 189 12.40 -9.59 0.50
C GLY A 189 13.17 -8.28 0.47
N HIS A 190 14.38 -8.28 -0.10
CA HIS A 190 15.22 -7.10 -0.19
C HIS A 190 14.62 -5.99 -1.06
N VAL A 191 14.05 -6.33 -2.22
CA VAL A 191 13.38 -5.33 -3.08
C VAL A 191 12.23 -4.65 -2.33
N ILE A 192 11.42 -5.43 -1.60
CA ILE A 192 10.31 -4.89 -0.82
C ILE A 192 10.81 -3.99 0.32
N GLU A 193 11.82 -4.42 1.06
CA GLU A 193 12.42 -3.63 2.15
C GLU A 193 12.98 -2.30 1.65
N ASP A 194 13.69 -2.31 0.52
CA ASP A 194 14.26 -1.10 -0.07
C ASP A 194 13.19 -0.16 -0.60
N LEU A 195 12.10 -0.70 -1.16
CA LEU A 195 10.92 0.08 -1.50
C LEU A 195 10.28 0.72 -0.26
N ILE A 196 10.18 0.01 0.87
CA ILE A 196 9.66 0.56 2.13
C ILE A 196 10.56 1.73 2.58
N LYS A 197 11.88 1.51 2.70
CA LYS A 197 12.84 2.56 3.09
C LYS A 197 12.73 3.79 2.19
N LYS A 198 12.71 3.59 0.88
CA LYS A 198 12.59 4.68 -0.09
C LYS A 198 11.26 5.43 0.03
N SER A 199 10.17 4.72 0.33
CA SER A 199 8.86 5.34 0.57
C SER A 199 8.86 6.20 1.83
N VAL A 200 9.43 5.69 2.93
CA VAL A 200 9.57 6.45 4.18
C VAL A 200 10.40 7.70 3.96
N LEU A 201 11.55 7.58 3.27
CA LEU A 201 12.41 8.71 2.93
C LEU A 201 11.66 9.77 2.09
N ASN A 202 11.05 9.35 0.99
CA ASN A 202 10.33 10.24 0.09
C ASN A 202 9.15 10.96 0.77
N VAL A 203 8.47 10.32 1.72
CA VAL A 203 7.41 10.98 2.50
C VAL A 203 8.00 11.90 3.55
N PHE A 204 9.05 11.47 4.27
CA PHE A 204 9.73 12.33 5.23
C PHE A 204 10.19 13.66 4.61
N ASP A 205 10.82 13.60 3.42
CA ASP A 205 11.33 14.78 2.72
C ASP A 205 10.23 15.73 2.22
N ARG A 206 8.96 15.29 2.15
CA ARG A 206 7.81 16.18 1.90
C ARG A 206 7.41 16.98 3.14
N TYR A 207 7.61 16.38 4.31
CA TYR A 207 7.22 16.97 5.58
C TYR A 207 8.34 17.79 6.20
N PHE A 208 9.60 17.41 6.01
CA PHE A 208 10.71 17.99 6.76
C PHE A 208 11.96 18.17 5.93
N SER A 209 12.77 19.15 6.33
CA SER A 209 14.18 19.20 5.99
C SER A 209 14.99 18.57 7.11
N VAL A 210 16.11 17.96 6.78
CA VAL A 210 17.02 17.36 7.76
C VAL A 210 17.56 18.41 8.75
N GLY A 211 17.71 19.67 8.31
CA GLY A 211 18.12 20.79 9.17
C GLY A 211 17.09 21.18 10.24
N ASP A 212 15.81 20.79 10.07
CA ASP A 212 14.76 21.05 11.07
C ASP A 212 15.06 20.34 12.41
N PHE A 213 15.98 19.37 12.41
CA PHE A 213 16.30 18.51 13.54
C PHE A 213 17.72 18.67 14.07
N ASP A 214 18.43 19.76 13.76
CA ASP A 214 19.82 19.94 14.21
C ASP A 214 19.96 19.92 15.74
N GLN A 215 19.01 20.50 16.49
CA GLN A 215 19.00 20.40 17.95
C GLN A 215 18.82 18.96 18.46
N LEU A 216 17.99 18.18 17.76
CA LEU A 216 17.79 16.78 18.08
C LEU A 216 19.08 16.00 17.83
N VAL A 217 19.72 16.20 16.67
CA VAL A 217 20.99 15.54 16.32
C VAL A 217 22.10 15.90 17.32
N LEU A 218 22.23 17.16 17.72
CA LEU A 218 23.17 17.61 18.77
C LEU A 218 22.96 16.88 20.11
N ALA A 219 21.72 16.58 20.48
CA ALA A 219 21.42 15.81 21.69
C ALA A 219 21.93 14.36 21.58
N PHE A 220 21.84 13.73 20.40
CA PHE A 220 22.43 12.41 20.15
C PHE A 220 23.97 12.44 20.15
N GLU A 221 24.58 13.49 19.57
CA GLU A 221 26.04 13.70 19.62
C GLU A 221 26.56 13.85 21.06
N SER A 222 25.72 14.40 21.95
CA SER A 222 26.00 14.51 23.39
C SER A 222 25.82 13.20 24.17
N GLY A 223 25.60 12.07 23.47
CA GLY A 223 25.48 10.74 24.06
C GLY A 223 24.06 10.27 24.31
N SER A 224 23.03 11.02 23.91
CA SER A 224 21.65 10.56 24.01
C SER A 224 21.39 9.42 23.01
N THR A 225 20.57 8.46 23.39
CA THR A 225 20.08 7.41 22.48
C THR A 225 18.57 7.30 22.59
N LEU A 226 17.94 6.85 21.51
CA LEU A 226 16.50 6.64 21.45
C LEU A 226 16.25 5.23 20.94
N GLU A 227 15.41 4.49 21.67
CA GLU A 227 15.02 3.14 21.29
C GLU A 227 13.59 3.14 20.77
N THR A 228 13.34 2.34 19.75
CA THR A 228 12.01 2.08 19.20
C THR A 228 11.83 0.57 19.02
N GLY A 229 10.61 0.10 18.89
CA GLY A 229 10.37 -1.32 18.70
C GLY A 229 8.89 -1.69 18.73
N ALA A 230 8.56 -2.79 18.06
CA ALA A 230 7.21 -3.30 17.99
C ALA A 230 6.65 -3.73 19.36
N GLY A 231 7.52 -4.13 20.29
CA GLY A 231 7.14 -4.46 21.67
C GLY A 231 7.10 -3.27 22.63
N MET A 232 7.56 -2.08 22.22
CA MET A 232 7.70 -0.94 23.13
C MET A 232 6.35 -0.25 23.37
N PRO A 233 5.93 -0.11 24.66
CA PRO A 233 4.68 0.58 25.00
C PRO A 233 4.71 2.07 24.60
N SER A 234 3.60 2.57 24.08
CA SER A 234 3.43 3.98 23.66
C SER A 234 3.78 4.99 24.77
N LYS A 235 3.53 4.65 26.04
CA LYS A 235 3.86 5.53 27.18
C LYS A 235 5.37 5.74 27.37
N GLU A 236 6.20 4.78 26.98
CA GLU A 236 7.66 4.94 27.06
C GLU A 236 8.18 5.97 26.05
N TYR A 237 7.54 6.08 24.88
CA TYR A 237 7.83 7.15 23.92
C TYR A 237 7.51 8.53 24.51
N VAL A 238 6.38 8.69 25.20
CA VAL A 238 6.02 9.97 25.85
C VAL A 238 7.03 10.36 26.94
N LYS A 239 7.48 9.40 27.75
CA LYS A 239 8.56 9.64 28.74
C LYS A 239 9.87 10.03 28.08
N THR A 240 10.18 9.42 26.94
CA THR A 240 11.40 9.71 26.17
C THR A 240 11.33 11.07 25.52
N LEU A 241 10.17 11.45 24.97
CA LEU A 241 9.90 12.77 24.39
C LEU A 241 10.24 13.90 25.37
N ALA A 242 9.92 13.75 26.66
CA ALA A 242 10.21 14.75 27.68
C ALA A 242 11.71 15.05 27.87
N LYS A 243 12.60 14.21 27.33
CA LYS A 243 14.06 14.39 27.36
C LYS A 243 14.60 15.14 26.14
N PHE A 244 13.78 15.38 25.12
CA PHE A 244 14.19 15.95 23.84
C PHE A 244 13.30 17.12 23.43
N ASP A 245 13.85 18.32 23.39
CA ASP A 245 13.11 19.50 22.91
C ASP A 245 12.89 19.50 21.39
N GLY A 246 13.77 18.81 20.64
CA GLY A 246 13.81 18.80 19.17
C GLY A 246 12.63 18.14 18.45
N PHE A 247 11.70 17.48 19.18
CA PHE A 247 10.51 16.87 18.57
C PHE A 247 9.29 17.79 18.53
N ARG A 248 9.24 18.83 19.36
CA ARG A 248 8.00 19.59 19.62
C ARG A 248 7.43 20.26 18.37
N GLU A 249 8.29 20.86 17.56
CA GLU A 249 7.88 21.49 16.29
C GLU A 249 7.41 20.47 15.26
N ALA A 250 8.11 19.34 15.16
CA ALA A 250 7.76 18.28 14.24
C ALA A 250 6.40 17.64 14.58
N LEU A 251 6.14 17.35 15.87
CA LEU A 251 4.85 16.85 16.33
C LEU A 251 3.70 17.82 16.01
N ARG A 252 3.93 19.13 16.20
CA ARG A 252 2.97 20.19 15.83
C ARG A 252 2.70 20.23 14.32
N LYS A 253 3.75 20.12 13.50
CA LYS A 253 3.63 20.10 12.02
C LYS A 253 2.83 18.87 11.54
N LEU A 254 3.03 17.73 12.19
CA LEU A 254 2.30 16.48 11.93
C LEU A 254 0.89 16.47 12.55
N LYS A 255 0.48 17.53 13.26
CA LYS A 255 -0.81 17.65 13.97
C LYS A 255 -1.04 16.50 14.96
N VAL A 256 0.02 16.09 15.65
CA VAL A 256 -0.02 15.03 16.66
C VAL A 256 -0.49 15.63 17.98
N GLY A 257 -1.55 15.06 18.55
CA GLY A 257 -2.04 15.41 19.89
C GLY A 257 -1.31 14.64 21.00
N ASP A 258 -1.88 14.65 22.20
CA ASP A 258 -1.27 14.06 23.40
C ASP A 258 -1.48 12.55 23.54
N GLU A 259 -2.17 11.92 22.58
CA GLU A 259 -2.42 10.49 22.58
C GLU A 259 -1.09 9.71 22.46
N PRO A 260 -0.69 8.88 23.44
CA PRO A 260 0.62 8.24 23.46
C PRO A 260 0.93 7.43 22.20
N SER A 261 -0.07 6.75 21.64
CA SER A 261 0.12 5.95 20.42
C SER A 261 0.46 6.81 19.20
N SER A 262 -0.12 8.01 19.11
CA SER A 262 0.17 8.97 18.06
C SER A 262 1.55 9.60 18.21
N VAL A 263 1.95 9.92 19.45
CA VAL A 263 3.31 10.38 19.77
C VAL A 263 4.36 9.33 19.37
N ALA A 264 4.14 8.06 19.73
CA ALA A 264 5.05 6.97 19.39
C ALA A 264 5.23 6.82 17.87
N SER A 265 4.12 6.85 17.12
CA SER A 265 4.16 6.77 15.65
C SER A 265 4.99 7.91 15.03
N ALA A 266 4.78 9.13 15.50
CA ALA A 266 5.45 10.30 14.96
C ALA A 266 6.94 10.35 15.34
N MET A 267 7.29 9.94 16.57
CA MET A 267 8.69 9.82 16.96
C MET A 267 9.42 8.79 16.11
N GLU A 268 8.83 7.60 15.89
CA GLU A 268 9.39 6.59 14.99
C GLU A 268 9.57 7.12 13.57
N PHE A 269 8.59 7.85 13.03
CA PHE A 269 8.68 8.46 11.70
C PHE A 269 9.87 9.41 11.58
N ILE A 270 10.08 10.25 12.58
CA ILE A 270 11.13 11.26 12.58
C ILE A 270 12.51 10.61 12.66
N VAL A 271 12.73 9.69 13.61
CA VAL A 271 14.06 9.07 13.77
C VAL A 271 14.41 8.14 12.61
N GLU A 272 13.43 7.44 12.04
CA GLU A 272 13.63 6.64 10.84
C GLU A 272 13.97 7.53 9.63
N GLY A 273 13.26 8.65 9.45
CA GLY A 273 13.58 9.62 8.40
C GLY A 273 14.98 10.22 8.51
N LEU A 274 15.42 10.55 9.74
CA LEU A 274 16.79 11.01 10.01
C LEU A 274 17.82 9.92 9.76
N HIS A 275 17.51 8.67 10.08
CA HIS A 275 18.37 7.53 9.79
C HIS A 275 18.54 7.32 8.28
N LEU A 276 17.44 7.34 7.52
CA LEU A 276 17.46 7.18 6.07
C LEU A 276 18.16 8.34 5.35
N ASN A 277 18.10 9.54 5.94
CA ASN A 277 18.90 10.70 5.53
C ASN A 277 20.35 10.69 6.08
N ARG A 278 20.80 9.58 6.69
CA ARG A 278 22.16 9.37 7.20
C ARG A 278 22.62 10.36 8.29
N ARG A 279 21.69 10.93 9.04
CA ARG A 279 22.02 11.75 10.24
C ARG A 279 22.15 10.93 11.50
N LEU A 280 21.44 9.81 11.57
CA LEU A 280 21.48 8.87 12.69
C LEU A 280 21.85 7.48 12.17
N ASN A 281 22.60 6.73 12.97
CA ASN A 281 22.75 5.30 12.81
C ASN A 281 21.64 4.58 13.55
N ARG A 282 21.35 3.36 13.10
CA ARG A 282 20.36 2.48 13.71
C ARG A 282 20.96 1.09 13.86
N ASP A 283 21.06 0.63 15.10
CA ASP A 283 21.37 -0.76 15.42
C ASP A 283 20.06 -1.50 15.73
N SER A 284 19.89 -2.69 15.18
CA SER A 284 18.67 -3.49 15.36
C SER A 284 19.02 -4.80 16.05
N VAL A 285 18.53 -5.01 17.27
CA VAL A 285 18.76 -6.21 18.09
C VAL A 285 17.43 -6.67 18.65
N ASP A 286 17.06 -7.94 18.42
CA ASP A 286 15.83 -8.57 18.93
C ASP A 286 14.54 -7.76 18.70
N GLY A 287 14.44 -7.06 17.56
CA GLY A 287 13.28 -6.24 17.20
C GLY A 287 13.22 -4.86 17.89
N ILE A 288 14.27 -4.48 18.60
CA ILE A 288 14.49 -3.13 19.13
C ILE A 288 15.49 -2.41 18.22
N ASN A 289 15.11 -1.22 17.77
CA ASN A 289 15.96 -0.33 16.99
C ASN A 289 16.49 0.78 17.89
N ARG A 290 17.82 0.87 18.02
CA ARG A 290 18.50 1.90 18.79
C ARG A 290 19.15 2.92 17.85
N TYR A 291 18.70 4.17 17.98
CA TYR A 291 19.22 5.30 17.23
C TYR A 291 20.29 6.03 18.01
N HIS A 292 21.38 6.37 17.33
CA HIS A 292 22.55 7.03 17.89
C HIS A 292 23.35 7.74 16.78
N VAL A 293 24.27 8.63 17.17
CA VAL A 293 25.29 9.16 16.26
C VAL A 293 26.54 8.29 16.39
N SER A 294 27.32 8.09 15.32
CA SER A 294 28.62 7.43 15.40
C SER A 294 29.43 8.05 16.52
N ALA A 295 30.02 7.24 17.41
CA ALA A 295 31.03 7.78 18.33
C ALA A 295 32.10 8.49 17.50
N PRO A 296 32.58 9.69 17.89
CA PRO A 296 33.77 10.24 17.25
C PRO A 296 34.86 9.16 17.31
N PRO A 297 35.64 8.95 16.22
CA PRO A 297 36.67 7.93 16.22
C PRO A 297 37.53 8.15 17.47
N SER A 298 37.64 7.12 18.30
CA SER A 298 38.52 7.17 19.45
C SER A 298 39.92 7.41 18.92
N ASN A 299 40.47 8.61 19.13
CA ASN A 299 41.89 8.85 18.92
C ASN A 299 42.65 7.90 19.84
N ARG A 300 43.11 6.78 19.26
CA ARG A 300 44.18 5.95 19.79
C ARG A 300 45.47 6.34 19.08
#